data_AF-A0A9P0CDV8-F1
#
_entry.id   AF-A0A9P0CDV8-F1
#
_cell.length_a   1.000
_cell.length_b   1.000
_cell.length_c   1.000
_cell.angle_alpha   90.00
_cell.angle_beta   90.00
_cell.angle_gamma   90.00
#
_symmetry.space_group_name_H-M   'P 1'
#
loop_
_entity.id
_entity.type
_entity.pdbx_description
1 polymer ?
#
loop_
_entity_poly.entity_id
_entity_poly.type
_entity_poly.pdbx_seq_one_letter_code
_entity_poly.pdbx_strand_id
1 'polypeptide(L)'
;MVGKEHRSTEKLAETVVMRDLIHVELRVSRKRAVQIPPNECEIKTSTVRRNNHSKRNKNERFPLSPPSGSGEIRGCPSSRSNLHLAEGKQRVIIFGSDQEVAGVMKAVRRLNVTGWFSWVGSDGWSARALVSNGNEKEVEGTLSVQPQANPVKGFEEYFLNLTVENNKRNPWFVEFWEAHFTCRYPNSSLTPYNGNYTRTCTMTEKLTAATTAFEKQLQFVSDAVMAFAHAFKDMHRDLCHNETGLCEAMNPSAGPELLKYLRNVSFIGLSGDHFRFDSNGDGPARYNIIHYKRTSDTVYEWVKVGEYIDGELDLNMSEIRFSNGQSGVPESVCSLPCELGEAKKYVERESCCWHCFNCSQYQVTGLGCAVLFDESNDLPFKPTEEDRLSGCQRLIDPLPCLKWGCIDRR
;
A
#
# COMPACT_ATOMS: atom_id res chain seq x y z
N MET A 1 -29.86 1.44 0.34
CA MET A 1 -28.64 2.15 0.79
C MET A 1 -27.65 1.17 1.44
N VAL A 2 -27.21 0.12 0.72
CA VAL A 2 -26.30 -0.93 1.26
C VAL A 2 -25.11 -1.12 0.29
N GLY A 3 -24.52 -0.01 -0.17
CA GLY A 3 -23.50 -0.03 -1.23
C GLY A 3 -22.28 0.84 -0.98
N LYS A 4 -22.16 1.48 0.20
CA LYS A 4 -21.03 2.36 0.52
C LYS A 4 -20.05 1.80 1.56
N GLU A 5 -20.45 0.85 2.40
CA GLU A 5 -19.58 0.29 3.45
C GLU A 5 -18.77 -0.95 3.02
N HIS A 6 -19.33 -1.83 2.18
CA HIS A 6 -18.61 -3.06 1.77
C HIS A 6 -17.47 -2.85 0.77
N ARG A 7 -17.41 -1.70 0.09
CA ARG A 7 -16.24 -1.35 -0.74
C ARG A 7 -15.04 -0.90 0.11
N SER A 8 -15.17 -0.86 1.44
CA SER A 8 -14.14 -0.33 2.33
C SER A 8 -13.06 -1.36 2.65
N THR A 9 -13.41 -2.63 2.86
CA THR A 9 -12.52 -3.67 3.41
C THR A 9 -11.60 -4.30 2.38
N GLU A 10 -12.08 -4.60 1.17
CA GLU A 10 -11.22 -5.01 0.06
C GLU A 10 -10.25 -3.88 -0.32
N LYS A 11 -10.74 -2.63 -0.37
CA LYS A 11 -9.87 -1.45 -0.52
C LYS A 11 -8.91 -1.28 0.65
N LEU A 12 -9.29 -1.67 1.87
CA LEU A 12 -8.40 -1.65 3.03
C LEU A 12 -7.30 -2.70 2.87
N ALA A 13 -7.62 -3.94 2.49
CA ALA A 13 -6.65 -4.98 2.23
C ALA A 13 -5.67 -4.54 1.13
N GLU A 14 -6.20 -4.04 0.02
CA GLU A 14 -5.40 -3.47 -1.06
C GLU A 14 -4.53 -2.29 -0.57
N THR A 15 -5.09 -1.37 0.21
CA THR A 15 -4.35 -0.24 0.79
C THR A 15 -3.23 -0.73 1.72
N VAL A 16 -3.46 -1.81 2.48
CA VAL A 16 -2.44 -2.43 3.34
C VAL A 16 -1.34 -3.06 2.49
N VAL A 17 -1.67 -3.83 1.45
CA VAL A 17 -0.67 -4.41 0.53
C VAL A 17 0.17 -3.30 -0.09
N MET A 18 -0.49 -2.25 -0.60
CA MET A 18 0.16 -1.11 -1.22
C MET A 18 1.04 -0.35 -0.21
N ARG A 19 0.61 -0.24 1.05
CA ARG A 19 1.42 0.33 2.13
C ARG A 19 2.65 -0.53 2.45
N ASP A 20 2.49 -1.86 2.48
CA ASP A 20 3.60 -2.78 2.76
C ASP A 20 4.61 -2.82 1.62
N LEU A 21 4.14 -2.71 0.36
CA LEU A 21 5.00 -2.50 -0.81
C LEU A 21 5.89 -1.25 -0.62
N ILE A 22 5.32 -0.13 -0.15
CA ILE A 22 6.09 1.07 0.19
C ILE A 22 7.07 0.82 1.35
N HIS A 23 6.65 0.07 2.39
CA HIS A 23 7.48 -0.17 3.57
C HIS A 23 8.68 -1.08 3.28
N VAL A 24 8.54 -2.09 2.42
CA VAL A 24 9.68 -2.90 1.93
C VAL A 24 10.68 -1.98 1.23
N GLU A 25 10.17 -1.06 0.42
CA GLU A 25 10.95 -0.05 -0.27
C GLU A 25 11.77 0.83 0.70
N LEU A 26 11.14 1.31 1.78
CA LEU A 26 11.79 2.10 2.83
C LEU A 26 12.81 1.31 3.66
N ARG A 27 12.58 0.01 3.90
CA ARG A 27 13.52 -0.86 4.64
C ARG A 27 14.78 -1.17 3.84
N VAL A 28 14.69 -1.30 2.52
CA VAL A 28 15.87 -1.51 1.65
C VAL A 28 16.76 -0.26 1.63
N SER A 29 16.18 0.95 1.60
CA SER A 29 16.95 2.20 1.77
C SER A 29 17.63 2.28 3.14
N ARG A 30 16.95 1.88 4.22
CA ARG A 30 17.54 1.87 5.57
C ARG A 30 18.71 0.92 5.73
N LYS A 31 18.78 -0.20 4.98
CA LYS A 31 19.92 -1.13 5.04
C LYS A 31 21.23 -0.54 4.47
N ARG A 32 21.20 0.62 3.81
CA ARG A 32 22.41 1.39 3.42
C ARG A 32 22.78 2.49 4.41
N ALA A 33 21.95 2.76 5.41
CA ALA A 33 22.33 3.56 6.57
C ALA A 33 22.85 2.62 7.66
N VAL A 34 23.98 2.98 8.27
CA VAL A 34 24.65 2.23 9.34
C VAL A 34 23.65 1.72 10.37
N GLN A 35 23.68 0.41 10.59
CA GLN A 35 22.76 -0.34 11.44
C GLN A 35 23.07 -0.06 12.91
N ILE A 36 22.20 0.68 13.59
CA ILE A 36 22.17 0.78 15.06
C ILE A 36 21.02 -0.11 15.56
N PRO A 37 21.28 -1.10 16.45
CA PRO A 37 20.30 -2.11 16.83
C PRO A 37 19.16 -1.54 17.71
N PRO A 38 17.94 -2.14 17.64
CA PRO A 38 16.83 -1.75 18.49
C PRO A 38 16.89 -2.49 19.82
N ASN A 39 17.08 -1.77 20.93
CA ASN A 39 16.82 -2.34 22.25
C ASN A 39 15.43 -1.90 22.73
N GLU A 40 14.61 -2.90 23.03
CA GLU A 40 13.32 -2.82 23.69
C GLU A 40 13.45 -2.13 25.06
N CYS A 41 12.49 -1.26 25.40
CA CYS A 41 12.25 -0.87 26.79
C CYS A 41 10.75 -0.63 27.00
N GLU A 42 10.10 -1.59 27.65
CA GLU A 42 8.79 -1.45 28.29
C GLU A 42 8.81 -0.33 29.33
N ILE A 43 7.79 0.53 29.31
CA ILE A 43 7.60 1.59 30.29
C ILE A 43 6.84 0.99 31.49
N LYS A 44 7.54 0.70 32.60
CA LYS A 44 6.89 0.58 33.92
C LYS A 44 6.81 1.96 34.58
N THR A 45 5.61 2.48 34.70
CA THR A 45 5.31 3.67 35.49
C THR A 45 5.38 3.32 36.98
N SER A 46 6.22 4.04 37.74
CA SER A 46 6.17 4.01 39.20
C SER A 46 5.61 5.32 39.73
N THR A 47 4.55 5.19 40.52
CA THR A 47 3.80 6.27 41.16
C THR A 47 4.56 6.74 42.40
N VAL A 48 4.98 8.01 42.44
CA VAL A 48 5.61 8.58 43.66
C VAL A 48 4.50 8.97 44.66
N ARG A 49 4.52 8.30 45.82
CA ARG A 49 3.71 8.63 47.01
C ARG A 49 4.11 10.00 47.56
N ARG A 50 3.11 10.89 47.71
CA ARG A 50 3.20 12.13 48.50
C ARG A 50 3.25 11.79 49.99
N ASN A 51 4.26 12.28 50.70
CA ASN A 51 4.18 12.50 52.14
C ASN A 51 4.04 14.01 52.39
N ASN A 52 2.88 14.38 52.93
CA ASN A 52 2.58 15.69 53.49
C ASN A 52 3.13 15.77 54.91
N HIS A 53 3.84 16.85 55.26
CA HIS A 53 3.61 17.59 56.50
C HIS A 53 4.43 18.88 56.56
N SER A 54 3.77 20.03 56.50
CA SER A 54 4.03 21.13 57.43
C SER A 54 2.85 22.12 57.41
N LYS A 55 2.26 22.39 58.58
CA LYS A 55 1.23 23.41 58.83
C LYS A 55 1.82 24.43 59.81
N ARG A 56 1.71 25.73 59.47
CA ARG A 56 1.30 26.90 60.31
C ARG A 56 2.00 28.18 59.80
N ASN A 57 1.24 29.13 59.24
CA ASN A 57 0.73 30.40 59.85
C ASN A 57 1.85 31.45 60.04
N LYS A 58 1.75 32.74 59.68
CA LYS A 58 0.63 33.70 59.51
C LYS A 58 1.19 35.01 58.89
N ASN A 59 0.34 35.77 58.19
CA ASN A 59 0.34 37.25 57.92
C ASN A 59 1.58 37.86 57.23
N GLU A 60 1.53 38.75 56.22
CA GLU A 60 0.61 39.86 55.92
C GLU A 60 0.90 40.48 54.52
N ARG A 61 -0.13 41.06 53.88
CA ARG A 61 -0.17 42.15 52.85
C ARG A 61 0.47 42.01 51.44
N PHE A 62 -0.40 42.12 50.42
CA PHE A 62 -0.13 42.47 49.01
C PHE A 62 0.29 43.97 48.86
N PRO A 63 1.10 44.36 47.84
CA PRO A 63 0.56 44.65 46.50
C PRO A 63 1.43 44.23 45.30
N LEU A 64 0.74 44.17 44.15
CA LEU A 64 1.24 43.98 42.79
C LEU A 64 2.32 45.01 42.40
N SER A 65 3.43 44.53 41.83
CA SER A 65 4.26 45.19 40.80
C SER A 65 5.22 44.15 40.18
N PRO A 66 5.36 44.04 38.84
CA PRO A 66 6.27 43.10 38.21
C PRO A 66 7.71 43.65 38.20
N PRO A 67 8.76 42.84 38.44
CA PRO A 67 10.09 43.22 38.02
C PRO A 67 10.16 43.11 36.50
N SER A 68 10.16 44.27 35.85
CA SER A 68 10.68 44.48 34.51
C SER A 68 12.11 43.94 34.41
N GLY A 69 12.25 42.75 33.83
CA GLY A 69 13.52 42.16 33.44
C GLY A 69 13.39 41.67 32.00
N SER A 70 13.74 42.53 31.06
CA SER A 70 13.87 42.23 29.64
C SER A 70 15.00 41.22 29.42
N GLY A 71 14.67 39.93 29.52
CA GLY A 71 15.47 38.85 28.96
C GLY A 71 14.91 38.51 27.59
N GLU A 72 15.43 39.15 26.54
CA GLU A 72 15.18 38.74 25.16
C GLU A 72 15.44 37.24 25.04
N ILE A 73 14.42 36.47 24.68
CA ILE A 73 14.63 35.18 24.01
C ILE A 73 15.26 35.56 22.67
N ARG A 74 16.59 35.64 22.63
CA ARG A 74 17.33 35.87 21.40
C ARG A 74 16.94 34.77 20.44
N GLY A 75 16.29 35.17 19.35
CA GLY A 75 16.01 34.28 18.23
C GLY A 75 17.28 33.55 17.83
N CYS A 76 17.14 32.26 17.49
CA CYS A 76 18.20 31.51 16.85
C CYS A 76 18.81 32.38 15.75
N PRO A 77 20.15 32.54 15.69
CA PRO A 77 20.77 33.23 14.57
C PRO A 77 20.29 32.54 13.29
N SER A 78 20.12 33.31 12.22
CA SER A 78 19.82 32.80 10.89
C SER A 78 20.96 31.90 10.41
N SER A 79 21.02 30.68 10.92
CA SER A 79 21.84 29.59 10.42
C SER A 79 21.32 29.30 9.02
N ARG A 80 22.18 29.41 8.01
CA ARG A 80 21.89 28.97 6.64
C ARG A 80 21.32 27.56 6.72
N SER A 81 20.02 27.45 6.53
CA SER A 81 19.33 26.17 6.41
C SER A 81 19.66 25.65 5.01
N ASN A 82 20.44 24.59 4.92
CA ASN A 82 20.59 23.90 3.66
C ASN A 82 19.35 23.02 3.48
N LEU A 83 18.53 23.40 2.51
CA LEU A 83 17.42 22.56 2.09
C LEU A 83 18.00 21.45 1.22
N HIS A 84 18.39 20.34 1.83
CA HIS A 84 18.68 19.10 1.12
C HIS A 84 17.35 18.43 0.72
N LEU A 85 16.63 19.05 -0.22
CA LEU A 85 15.54 18.39 -0.91
C LEU A 85 16.11 17.16 -1.60
N ALA A 86 15.51 15.99 -1.34
CA ALA A 86 15.89 14.80 -2.08
C ALA A 86 15.47 14.98 -3.54
N GLU A 87 16.42 15.07 -4.45
CA GLU A 87 16.18 14.93 -5.89
C GLU A 87 15.97 13.44 -6.22
N GLY A 88 14.88 12.86 -5.69
CA GLY A 88 14.49 11.47 -5.90
C GLY A 88 13.36 11.35 -6.92
N LYS A 89 13.33 10.25 -7.68
CA LYS A 89 12.17 9.92 -8.53
C LYS A 89 10.91 9.86 -7.66
N GLN A 90 9.85 10.53 -8.11
CA GLN A 90 8.63 10.63 -7.32
C GLN A 90 7.82 9.35 -7.49
N ARG A 91 7.59 8.64 -6.39
CA ARG A 91 6.74 7.45 -6.36
C ARG A 91 5.29 7.88 -6.32
N VAL A 92 4.50 7.35 -7.24
CA VAL A 92 3.09 7.71 -7.37
C VAL A 92 2.26 6.45 -7.22
N ILE A 93 1.39 6.48 -6.21
CA ILE A 93 0.41 5.43 -5.97
C ILE A 93 -0.87 5.85 -6.67
N ILE A 94 -1.37 5.01 -7.58
CA ILE A 94 -2.58 5.31 -8.34
C ILE A 94 -3.65 4.29 -7.99
N PHE A 95 -4.67 4.77 -7.26
CA PHE A 95 -5.96 4.09 -7.12
C PHE A 95 -6.92 4.66 -8.16
N GLY A 96 -7.08 3.96 -9.27
CA GLY A 96 -7.90 4.45 -10.39
C GLY A 96 -8.37 3.32 -11.30
N SER A 97 -9.33 3.63 -12.15
CA SER A 97 -9.75 2.71 -13.21
C SER A 97 -8.72 2.68 -14.34
N ASP A 98 -8.68 1.57 -15.07
CA ASP A 98 -7.86 1.40 -16.27
C ASP A 98 -8.01 2.55 -17.29
N GLN A 99 -9.21 3.08 -17.48
CA GLN A 99 -9.47 4.23 -18.38
C GLN A 99 -8.77 5.51 -17.93
N GLU A 100 -8.87 5.85 -16.64
CA GLU A 100 -8.25 7.06 -16.07
C GLU A 100 -6.73 6.96 -16.12
N VAL A 101 -6.19 5.80 -15.71
CA VAL A 101 -4.74 5.58 -15.71
C VAL A 101 -4.17 5.56 -17.12
N ALA A 102 -4.87 4.98 -18.10
CA ALA A 102 -4.47 5.07 -19.50
C ALA A 102 -4.39 6.53 -19.98
N GLY A 103 -5.28 7.40 -19.50
CA GLY A 103 -5.22 8.86 -19.73
C GLY A 103 -3.97 9.50 -19.12
N VAL A 104 -3.60 9.12 -17.89
CA VAL A 104 -2.39 9.58 -17.21
C VAL A 104 -1.14 9.16 -17.99
N MET A 105 -1.04 7.90 -18.42
CA MET A 105 0.12 7.41 -19.19
C MET A 105 0.28 8.14 -20.53
N LYS A 106 -0.84 8.44 -21.21
CA LYS A 106 -0.84 9.29 -22.41
C LYS A 106 -0.35 10.73 -22.10
N ALA A 107 -0.68 11.27 -20.93
CA ALA A 107 -0.23 12.59 -20.52
C ALA A 107 1.27 12.61 -20.20
N VAL A 108 1.79 11.58 -19.52
CA VAL A 108 3.23 11.38 -19.26
C VAL A 108 4.02 11.42 -20.56
N ARG A 109 3.55 10.69 -21.58
CA ARG A 109 4.13 10.73 -22.92
C ARG A 109 4.07 12.12 -23.53
N ARG A 110 2.88 12.75 -23.54
CA ARG A 110 2.67 14.07 -24.15
C ARG A 110 3.59 15.15 -23.54
N LEU A 111 3.93 15.01 -22.26
CA LEU A 111 4.82 15.92 -21.55
C LEU A 111 6.30 15.49 -21.60
N ASN A 112 6.64 14.38 -22.27
CA ASN A 112 7.99 13.82 -22.36
C ASN A 112 8.66 13.58 -20.98
N VAL A 113 7.87 13.16 -19.99
CA VAL A 113 8.34 12.84 -18.63
C VAL A 113 8.36 11.33 -18.36
N THR A 114 8.53 10.53 -19.41
CA THR A 114 8.65 9.07 -19.30
C THR A 114 9.84 8.67 -18.41
N GLY A 115 9.61 7.78 -17.45
CA GLY A 115 10.63 7.31 -16.50
C GLY A 115 10.96 8.27 -15.35
N TRP A 116 10.28 9.42 -15.26
CA TRP A 116 10.41 10.35 -14.12
C TRP A 116 9.72 9.81 -12.86
N PHE A 117 8.55 9.21 -13.05
CA PHE A 117 7.77 8.61 -11.98
C PHE A 117 8.03 7.12 -11.88
N SER A 118 7.90 6.58 -10.68
CA SER A 118 7.76 5.13 -10.45
C SER A 118 6.36 4.86 -9.95
N TRP A 119 5.70 3.89 -10.55
CA TRP A 119 4.28 3.67 -10.34
C TRP A 119 4.05 2.50 -9.38
N VAL A 120 3.13 2.70 -8.44
CA VAL A 120 2.53 1.61 -7.67
C VAL A 120 1.04 1.58 -8.00
N GLY A 121 0.57 0.50 -8.62
CA GLY A 121 -0.78 0.40 -9.16
C GLY A 121 -1.72 -0.48 -8.35
N SER A 122 -2.95 0.02 -8.16
CA SER A 122 -4.09 -0.76 -7.67
C SER A 122 -4.54 -1.84 -8.68
N ASP A 123 -5.34 -2.81 -8.22
CA ASP A 123 -5.94 -3.86 -9.03
C ASP A 123 -6.83 -3.33 -10.17
N GLY A 124 -7.42 -2.14 -9.99
CA GLY A 124 -8.29 -1.48 -10.95
C GLY A 124 -7.67 -1.19 -12.32
N TRP A 125 -6.34 -1.18 -12.43
CA TRP A 125 -5.62 -0.99 -13.70
C TRP A 125 -4.46 -1.96 -13.91
N SER A 126 -4.19 -2.82 -12.92
CA SER A 126 -3.17 -3.86 -12.94
C SER A 126 -3.37 -4.85 -14.08
N ALA A 127 -2.31 -5.11 -14.86
CA ALA A 127 -2.34 -6.06 -15.97
C ALA A 127 -3.47 -5.88 -17.00
N ARG A 128 -4.07 -4.68 -17.08
CA ARG A 128 -5.10 -4.35 -18.07
C ARG A 128 -4.45 -3.88 -19.36
N ALA A 129 -4.73 -4.60 -20.46
CA ALA A 129 -4.20 -4.27 -21.78
C ALA A 129 -4.53 -2.83 -22.22
N LEU A 130 -5.65 -2.27 -21.77
CA LEU A 130 -6.04 -0.89 -22.07
C LEU A 130 -5.02 0.15 -21.58
N VAL A 131 -4.33 -0.14 -20.47
CA VAL A 131 -3.36 0.78 -19.87
C VAL A 131 -2.00 0.61 -20.51
N SER A 132 -1.57 -0.63 -20.70
CA SER A 132 -0.22 -0.95 -21.21
C SER A 132 -0.09 -0.80 -22.73
N ASN A 133 -1.10 -1.20 -23.50
CA ASN A 133 -1.00 -1.24 -24.97
C ASN A 133 -0.83 0.17 -25.54
N GLY A 134 0.27 0.37 -26.23
CA GLY A 134 0.66 1.66 -26.76
C GLY A 134 1.09 2.65 -25.69
N ASN A 135 1.38 2.25 -24.45
CA ASN A 135 1.96 3.05 -23.35
C ASN A 135 3.13 2.32 -22.65
N GLU A 136 3.76 1.36 -23.33
CA GLU A 136 4.65 0.39 -22.71
C GLU A 136 5.82 1.04 -21.97
N LYS A 137 6.44 2.08 -22.59
CA LYS A 137 7.55 2.82 -21.99
C LYS A 137 7.14 3.63 -20.77
N GLU A 138 5.91 4.15 -20.78
CA GLU A 138 5.38 4.97 -19.69
C GLU A 138 4.98 4.12 -18.49
N VAL A 139 4.53 2.87 -18.72
CA VAL A 139 4.19 1.90 -17.67
C VAL A 139 5.42 1.14 -17.16
N GLU A 140 6.53 1.12 -17.89
CA GLU A 140 7.73 0.37 -17.51
C GLU A 140 8.21 0.67 -16.07
N GLY A 141 8.48 -0.39 -15.31
CA GLY A 141 8.92 -0.30 -13.92
C GLY A 141 7.79 -0.22 -12.89
N THR A 142 6.53 -0.33 -13.32
CA THR A 142 5.38 -0.35 -12.41
C THR A 142 5.36 -1.62 -11.56
N LEU A 143 5.22 -1.45 -10.24
CA LEU A 143 4.76 -2.51 -9.33
C LEU A 143 3.25 -2.40 -9.17
N SER A 144 2.54 -3.53 -9.14
CA SER A 144 1.10 -3.50 -8.97
C SER A 144 0.59 -4.76 -8.28
N VAL A 145 -0.59 -4.65 -7.68
CA VAL A 145 -1.30 -5.76 -7.05
C VAL A 145 -2.31 -6.35 -8.03
N GLN A 146 -2.37 -7.66 -8.11
CA GLN A 146 -3.35 -8.39 -8.91
C GLN A 146 -4.05 -9.41 -8.03
N PRO A 147 -5.37 -9.37 -7.87
CA PRO A 147 -6.12 -10.38 -7.14
C PRO A 147 -5.76 -11.78 -7.65
N GLN A 148 -5.39 -12.66 -6.73
CA GLN A 148 -4.98 -14.01 -7.07
C GLN A 148 -6.22 -14.85 -7.38
N ALA A 149 -6.32 -15.27 -8.63
CA ALA A 149 -7.37 -16.15 -9.12
C ALA A 149 -6.77 -17.34 -9.84
N ASN A 150 -7.38 -18.50 -9.62
CA ASN A 150 -7.04 -19.77 -10.23
C ASN A 150 -8.00 -20.08 -11.39
N PRO A 151 -7.54 -20.81 -12.42
CA PRO A 151 -8.40 -21.23 -13.52
C PRO A 151 -9.61 -22.05 -13.04
N VAL A 152 -10.79 -21.74 -13.58
CA VAL A 152 -12.01 -22.51 -13.31
C VAL A 152 -12.04 -23.74 -14.20
N LYS A 153 -12.06 -24.93 -13.58
CA LYS A 153 -12.02 -26.20 -14.29
C LYS A 153 -13.22 -26.34 -15.25
N GLY A 154 -12.94 -26.72 -16.50
CA GLY A 154 -13.95 -26.96 -17.53
C GLY A 154 -14.55 -25.70 -18.19
N PHE A 155 -14.29 -24.49 -17.69
CA PHE A 155 -14.85 -23.28 -18.29
C PHE A 155 -14.29 -23.00 -19.68
N GLU A 156 -12.98 -23.17 -19.86
CA GLU A 156 -12.34 -22.95 -21.16
C GLU A 156 -12.93 -23.87 -22.24
N GLU A 157 -13.02 -25.17 -21.96
CA GLU A 157 -13.64 -26.14 -22.86
C GLU A 157 -15.11 -25.79 -23.14
N TYR A 158 -15.88 -25.43 -22.11
CA TYR A 158 -17.25 -24.98 -22.26
C TYR A 158 -17.36 -23.77 -23.20
N PHE A 159 -16.53 -22.75 -22.98
CA PHE A 159 -16.60 -21.50 -23.71
C PHE A 159 -16.16 -21.65 -25.17
N LEU A 160 -15.09 -22.42 -25.42
CA LEU A 160 -14.59 -22.69 -26.78
C LEU A 160 -15.57 -23.50 -27.63
N ASN A 161 -16.42 -24.31 -26.99
CA ASN A 161 -17.47 -25.08 -27.67
C ASN A 161 -18.75 -24.27 -27.95
N LEU A 162 -18.83 -23.00 -27.54
CA LEU A 162 -19.97 -22.15 -27.85
C LEU A 162 -19.98 -21.70 -29.32
N THR A 163 -21.15 -21.73 -29.93
CA THR A 163 -21.42 -21.18 -31.25
C THR A 163 -22.69 -20.34 -31.21
N VAL A 164 -22.90 -19.51 -32.23
CA VAL A 164 -24.12 -18.69 -32.31
C VAL A 164 -25.38 -19.56 -32.41
N GLU A 165 -25.28 -20.77 -32.96
CA GLU A 165 -26.36 -21.74 -33.06
C GLU A 165 -26.73 -22.34 -31.70
N ASN A 166 -25.74 -22.73 -30.88
CA ASN A 166 -26.01 -23.42 -29.62
C ASN A 166 -26.25 -22.47 -28.43
N ASN A 167 -25.83 -21.20 -28.52
CA ASN A 167 -25.94 -20.24 -27.43
C ASN A 167 -27.05 -19.19 -27.65
N LYS A 168 -28.30 -19.66 -27.76
CA LYS A 168 -29.46 -18.76 -27.96
C LYS A 168 -29.89 -18.01 -26.70
N ARG A 169 -29.40 -18.42 -25.53
CA ARG A 169 -29.75 -17.83 -24.23
C ARG A 169 -29.12 -16.45 -23.99
N ASN A 170 -27.97 -16.18 -24.62
CA ASN A 170 -27.24 -14.94 -24.43
C ASN A 170 -27.53 -13.98 -25.59
N PRO A 171 -28.28 -12.88 -25.36
CA PRO A 171 -28.68 -11.96 -26.44
C PRO A 171 -27.49 -11.21 -27.06
N TRP A 172 -26.37 -11.06 -26.33
CA TRP A 172 -25.18 -10.36 -26.81
C TRP A 172 -24.18 -11.26 -27.52
N PHE A 173 -24.45 -12.56 -27.63
CA PHE A 173 -23.47 -13.51 -28.17
C PHE A 173 -23.22 -13.30 -29.68
N VAL A 174 -24.25 -12.87 -30.42
CA VAL A 174 -24.10 -12.49 -31.83
C VAL A 174 -23.15 -11.31 -31.98
N GLU A 175 -23.35 -10.24 -31.19
CA GLU A 175 -22.51 -9.04 -31.23
C GLU A 175 -21.06 -9.36 -30.84
N PHE A 176 -20.86 -10.18 -29.81
CA PHE A 176 -19.54 -10.69 -29.42
C PHE A 176 -18.88 -11.44 -30.59
N TRP A 177 -19.61 -12.33 -31.25
CA TRP A 177 -19.10 -13.13 -32.37
C TRP A 177 -18.68 -12.25 -33.56
N GLU A 178 -19.53 -11.28 -33.91
CA GLU A 178 -19.25 -10.30 -34.97
C GLU A 178 -17.99 -9.48 -34.67
N ALA A 179 -17.84 -8.99 -33.45
CA ALA A 179 -16.67 -8.23 -33.02
C ALA A 179 -15.41 -9.09 -32.99
N HIS A 180 -15.50 -10.31 -32.46
CA HIS A 180 -14.37 -11.23 -32.32
C HIS A 180 -13.79 -11.65 -33.69
N PHE A 181 -14.65 -12.02 -34.63
CA PHE A 181 -14.23 -12.44 -35.97
C PHE A 181 -14.20 -11.31 -37.00
N THR A 182 -14.57 -10.09 -36.60
CA THR A 182 -14.63 -8.91 -37.46
C THR A 182 -15.48 -9.18 -38.73
N CYS A 183 -16.70 -9.68 -38.52
CA CYS A 183 -17.65 -10.01 -39.58
C CYS A 183 -19.08 -9.71 -39.17
N ARG A 184 -19.97 -9.63 -40.15
CA ARG A 184 -21.41 -9.50 -39.92
C ARG A 184 -22.08 -10.86 -39.97
N TYR A 185 -22.82 -11.21 -38.93
CA TYR A 185 -23.54 -12.46 -38.86
C TYR A 185 -24.78 -12.43 -39.78
N PRO A 186 -25.10 -13.50 -40.51
CA PRO A 186 -26.27 -13.52 -41.38
C PRO A 186 -27.56 -13.20 -40.61
N ASN A 187 -28.37 -12.28 -41.13
CA ASN A 187 -29.63 -11.83 -40.54
C ASN A 187 -29.52 -11.14 -39.17
N SER A 188 -28.33 -10.68 -38.77
CA SER A 188 -28.19 -9.83 -37.59
C SER A 188 -28.76 -8.42 -37.85
N SER A 189 -29.33 -7.84 -36.78
CA SER A 189 -29.77 -6.44 -36.80
C SER A 189 -28.59 -5.51 -37.02
N LEU A 190 -28.81 -4.42 -37.77
CA LEU A 190 -27.79 -3.39 -37.97
C LEU A 190 -27.63 -2.59 -36.67
N THR A 191 -26.39 -2.46 -36.20
CA THR A 191 -26.01 -1.68 -35.03
C THR A 191 -24.94 -0.64 -35.42
N PRO A 192 -24.73 0.40 -34.59
CA PRO A 192 -23.62 1.35 -34.82
C PRO A 192 -22.24 0.69 -34.84
N TYR A 193 -22.11 -0.51 -34.29
CA TYR A 193 -20.84 -1.22 -34.13
C TYR A 193 -20.56 -2.24 -35.24
N ASN A 194 -21.59 -2.74 -35.95
CA ASN A 194 -21.43 -3.74 -37.00
C ASN A 194 -21.63 -3.20 -38.44
N GLY A 195 -22.02 -1.94 -38.60
CA GLY A 195 -22.26 -1.34 -39.91
C GLY A 195 -21.02 -1.20 -40.81
N ASN A 196 -19.82 -1.24 -40.22
CA ASN A 196 -18.56 -1.19 -40.97
C ASN A 196 -18.05 -2.57 -41.41
N TYR A 197 -18.66 -3.66 -40.96
CA TYR A 197 -18.23 -5.01 -41.31
C TYR A 197 -18.68 -5.34 -42.73
N THR A 198 -17.72 -5.39 -43.66
CA THR A 198 -17.95 -5.71 -45.07
C THR A 198 -18.00 -7.21 -45.35
N ARG A 199 -17.40 -8.01 -44.47
CA ARG A 199 -17.35 -9.48 -44.57
C ARG A 199 -18.53 -10.10 -43.82
N THR A 200 -19.25 -11.01 -44.47
CA THR A 200 -20.23 -11.88 -43.80
C THR A 200 -19.53 -13.05 -43.11
N CYS A 201 -19.98 -13.43 -41.90
CA CYS A 201 -19.45 -14.59 -41.20
C CYS A 201 -19.78 -15.89 -41.97
N THR A 202 -18.85 -16.84 -42.03
CA THR A 202 -18.97 -18.07 -42.83
C THR A 202 -19.69 -19.22 -42.12
N MET A 203 -20.03 -19.05 -40.83
CA MET A 203 -20.63 -20.07 -39.97
C MET A 203 -19.72 -21.29 -39.72
N THR A 204 -18.44 -21.16 -40.07
CA THR A 204 -17.41 -22.18 -39.84
C THR A 204 -16.34 -21.68 -38.87
N GLU A 205 -16.42 -20.42 -38.45
CA GLU A 205 -15.56 -19.85 -37.43
C GLU A 205 -15.68 -20.63 -36.12
N LYS A 206 -14.56 -20.75 -35.41
CA LYS A 206 -14.49 -21.42 -34.11
C LYS A 206 -13.63 -20.60 -33.16
N LEU A 207 -14.08 -20.51 -31.92
CA LEU A 207 -13.28 -19.97 -30.84
C LEU A 207 -12.11 -20.92 -30.61
N THR A 208 -10.92 -20.37 -30.44
CA THR A 208 -9.72 -21.13 -30.10
C THR A 208 -9.01 -20.45 -28.94
N ALA A 209 -8.23 -21.21 -28.17
CA ALA A 209 -7.41 -20.65 -27.10
C ALA A 209 -6.39 -19.61 -27.62
N ALA A 210 -5.98 -19.71 -28.88
CA ALA A 210 -5.04 -18.77 -29.50
C ALA A 210 -5.70 -17.42 -29.84
N THR A 211 -6.98 -17.41 -30.20
CA THR A 211 -7.71 -16.19 -30.60
C THR A 211 -8.54 -15.59 -29.46
N THR A 212 -8.80 -16.35 -28.41
CA THR A 212 -9.69 -15.97 -27.31
C THR A 212 -8.92 -15.63 -26.05
N ALA A 213 -8.99 -14.37 -25.63
CA ALA A 213 -8.49 -13.97 -24.32
C ALA A 213 -9.53 -14.28 -23.23
N PHE A 214 -9.16 -15.10 -22.25
CA PHE A 214 -10.01 -15.43 -21.11
C PHE A 214 -9.86 -14.43 -19.97
N GLU A 215 -10.95 -14.17 -19.24
CA GLU A 215 -10.91 -13.36 -18.02
C GLU A 215 -10.15 -14.14 -16.93
N LYS A 216 -9.05 -13.54 -16.45
CA LYS A 216 -8.18 -14.13 -15.43
C LYS A 216 -8.84 -14.15 -14.05
N GLN A 217 -9.84 -13.31 -13.83
CA GLN A 217 -10.57 -13.14 -12.56
C GLN A 217 -11.88 -13.96 -12.49
N LEU A 218 -12.07 -14.92 -13.40
CA LEU A 218 -13.31 -15.69 -13.50
C LEU A 218 -13.68 -16.47 -12.22
N GLN A 219 -12.68 -16.89 -11.44
CA GLN A 219 -12.89 -17.58 -10.17
C GLN A 219 -13.86 -16.81 -9.26
N PHE A 220 -13.70 -15.49 -9.12
CA PHE A 220 -14.54 -14.71 -8.21
C PHE A 220 -16.01 -14.74 -8.60
N VAL A 221 -16.29 -14.74 -9.91
CA VAL A 221 -17.67 -14.86 -10.44
C VAL A 221 -18.22 -16.26 -10.16
N SER A 222 -17.41 -17.29 -10.40
CA SER A 222 -17.80 -18.68 -10.12
C SER A 222 -18.08 -18.89 -8.63
N ASP A 223 -17.17 -18.45 -7.76
CA ASP A 223 -17.28 -18.62 -6.31
C ASP A 223 -18.47 -17.82 -5.75
N ALA A 224 -18.78 -16.63 -6.30
CA ALA A 224 -19.98 -15.89 -5.94
C ALA A 224 -21.27 -16.67 -6.26
N VAL A 225 -21.36 -17.28 -7.45
CA VAL A 225 -22.52 -18.11 -7.82
C VAL A 225 -22.60 -19.35 -6.93
N MET A 226 -21.48 -20.01 -6.67
CA MET A 226 -21.41 -21.18 -5.79
C MET A 226 -21.78 -20.84 -4.35
N ALA A 227 -21.40 -19.67 -3.84
CA ALA A 227 -21.80 -19.22 -2.52
C ALA A 227 -23.32 -19.14 -2.37
N PHE A 228 -24.03 -18.58 -3.36
CA PHE A 228 -25.50 -18.62 -3.37
C PHE A 228 -26.05 -20.04 -3.45
N ALA A 229 -25.50 -20.89 -4.33
CA ALA A 229 -25.95 -22.27 -4.47
C ALA A 229 -25.81 -23.07 -3.16
N HIS A 230 -24.67 -22.93 -2.47
CA HIS A 230 -24.44 -23.53 -1.17
C HIS A 230 -25.37 -22.96 -0.09
N ALA A 231 -25.57 -21.65 -0.06
CA ALA A 231 -26.50 -21.02 0.87
C ALA A 231 -27.94 -21.52 0.68
N PHE A 232 -28.42 -21.64 -0.56
CA PHE A 232 -29.74 -22.20 -0.85
C PHE A 232 -29.84 -23.67 -0.48
N LYS A 233 -28.79 -24.46 -0.73
CA LYS A 233 -28.74 -25.87 -0.34
C LYS A 233 -28.82 -26.04 1.18
N ASP A 234 -28.07 -25.24 1.94
CA ASP A 234 -28.08 -25.30 3.40
C ASP A 234 -29.40 -24.81 3.98
N MET A 235 -29.96 -23.73 3.44
CA MET A 235 -31.30 -23.23 3.79
C MET A 235 -32.39 -24.27 3.51
N HIS A 236 -32.32 -24.93 2.35
CA HIS A 236 -33.28 -25.96 1.95
C HIS A 236 -33.19 -27.21 2.82
N ARG A 237 -31.98 -27.65 3.16
CA ARG A 237 -31.78 -28.76 4.11
C ARG A 237 -32.43 -28.44 5.46
N ASP A 238 -32.24 -27.23 5.94
CA ASP A 238 -32.65 -26.85 7.29
C ASP A 238 -34.17 -26.56 7.37
N LEU A 239 -34.76 -25.94 6.34
CA LEU A 239 -36.17 -25.54 6.32
C LEU A 239 -37.11 -26.54 5.63
N CYS A 240 -36.65 -27.22 4.59
CA CYS A 240 -37.44 -28.15 3.78
C CYS A 240 -37.04 -29.61 4.02
N HIS A 241 -36.11 -29.90 4.94
CA HIS A 241 -35.66 -31.25 5.26
C HIS A 241 -35.25 -32.09 4.03
N ASN A 242 -34.66 -31.45 3.01
CA ASN A 242 -34.28 -32.04 1.72
C ASN A 242 -35.45 -32.65 0.92
N GLU A 243 -36.69 -32.17 1.11
CA GLU A 243 -37.80 -32.54 0.22
C GLU A 243 -37.54 -32.11 -1.23
N THR A 244 -38.13 -32.83 -2.19
CA THR A 244 -37.92 -32.50 -3.60
C THR A 244 -38.65 -31.21 -3.96
N GLY A 245 -37.92 -30.22 -4.48
CA GLY A 245 -38.46 -28.92 -4.85
C GLY A 245 -38.42 -27.89 -3.70
N LEU A 246 -39.11 -26.77 -3.87
CA LEU A 246 -39.20 -25.73 -2.83
C LEU A 246 -40.39 -26.02 -1.91
N CYS A 247 -40.16 -25.94 -0.59
CA CYS A 247 -41.23 -26.00 0.41
C CYS A 247 -41.81 -24.60 0.69
N GLU A 248 -42.97 -24.56 1.35
CA GLU A 248 -43.66 -23.31 1.73
C GLU A 248 -42.78 -22.36 2.56
N ALA A 249 -41.88 -22.89 3.40
CA ALA A 249 -40.96 -22.07 4.20
C ALA A 249 -39.93 -21.28 3.37
N MET A 250 -39.73 -21.67 2.10
CA MET A 250 -38.84 -20.97 1.15
C MET A 250 -39.61 -20.24 0.04
N ASN A 251 -40.94 -20.19 0.11
CA ASN A 251 -41.78 -19.62 -0.94
C ASN A 251 -42.77 -18.55 -0.39
N PRO A 252 -42.41 -17.26 -0.40
CA PRO A 252 -41.13 -16.68 -0.83
C PRO A 252 -40.08 -16.73 0.28
N SER A 253 -38.80 -16.80 -0.09
CA SER A 253 -37.70 -16.71 0.86
C SER A 253 -37.44 -15.26 1.28
N ALA A 254 -37.27 -15.04 2.58
CA ALA A 254 -36.90 -13.73 3.11
C ALA A 254 -35.39 -13.51 2.93
N GLY A 255 -35.00 -12.37 2.34
CA GLY A 255 -33.58 -11.99 2.15
C GLY A 255 -32.73 -12.04 3.42
N PRO A 256 -33.21 -11.56 4.59
CA PRO A 256 -32.46 -11.68 5.85
C PRO A 256 -32.21 -13.13 6.29
N GLU A 257 -33.11 -14.06 5.94
CA GLU A 257 -32.94 -15.47 6.25
C GLU A 257 -31.82 -16.06 5.39
N LEU A 258 -31.89 -15.84 4.06
CA LEU A 258 -30.83 -16.25 3.14
C LEU A 258 -29.45 -15.68 3.53
N LEU A 259 -29.39 -14.44 4.00
CA LEU A 259 -28.13 -13.81 4.42
C LEU A 259 -27.44 -14.56 5.57
N LYS A 260 -28.20 -15.18 6.49
CA LYS A 260 -27.62 -15.99 7.58
C LYS A 260 -26.88 -17.19 7.02
N TYR A 261 -27.49 -17.89 6.06
CA TYR A 261 -26.89 -19.01 5.37
C TYR A 261 -25.69 -18.57 4.53
N LEU A 262 -25.83 -17.47 3.78
CA LEU A 262 -24.77 -16.93 2.94
C LEU A 262 -23.51 -16.57 3.73
N ARG A 263 -23.65 -15.97 4.91
CA ARG A 263 -22.49 -15.63 5.77
C ARG A 263 -21.72 -16.84 6.30
N ASN A 264 -22.35 -18.02 6.32
CA ASN A 264 -21.76 -19.22 6.94
C ASN A 264 -21.39 -20.29 5.92
N VAL A 265 -21.39 -19.96 4.61
CA VAL A 265 -20.99 -20.91 3.57
C VAL A 265 -19.52 -21.26 3.67
N SER A 266 -19.23 -22.54 3.46
CA SER A 266 -17.87 -23.07 3.39
C SER A 266 -17.87 -24.19 2.36
N PHE A 267 -17.08 -24.04 1.29
CA PHE A 267 -17.06 -25.03 0.20
C PHE A 267 -15.73 -25.03 -0.55
N ILE A 268 -15.52 -26.08 -1.35
CA ILE A 268 -14.41 -26.13 -2.31
C ILE A 268 -14.96 -25.62 -3.65
N GLY A 269 -14.42 -24.50 -4.13
CA GLY A 269 -14.82 -23.85 -5.38
C GLY A 269 -14.42 -24.67 -6.61
N LEU A 270 -14.90 -24.24 -7.78
CA LEU A 270 -14.62 -24.92 -9.05
C LEU A 270 -13.15 -24.79 -9.49
N SER A 271 -12.40 -23.84 -8.91
CA SER A 271 -10.94 -23.75 -9.04
C SER A 271 -10.20 -24.79 -8.19
N GLY A 272 -10.86 -25.39 -7.19
CA GLY A 272 -10.27 -26.28 -6.20
C GLY A 272 -9.86 -25.60 -4.89
N ASP A 273 -10.06 -24.29 -4.77
CA ASP A 273 -9.76 -23.54 -3.54
C ASP A 273 -10.87 -23.68 -2.50
N HIS A 274 -10.49 -23.62 -1.23
CA HIS A 274 -11.48 -23.50 -0.16
C HIS A 274 -11.96 -22.05 -0.05
N PHE A 275 -13.28 -21.85 -0.19
CA PHE A 275 -13.94 -20.55 -0.07
C PHE A 275 -14.75 -20.47 1.23
N ARG A 276 -14.61 -19.34 1.92
CA ARG A 276 -15.45 -18.91 3.05
C ARG A 276 -15.42 -17.39 3.15
N PHE A 277 -16.47 -16.81 3.73
CA PHE A 277 -16.44 -15.41 4.13
C PHE A 277 -15.73 -15.24 5.48
N ASP A 278 -15.13 -14.06 5.70
CA ASP A 278 -14.66 -13.64 7.01
C ASP A 278 -15.81 -13.07 7.87
N SER A 279 -15.47 -12.56 9.07
CA SER A 279 -16.46 -11.96 9.98
C SER A 279 -17.15 -10.71 9.43
N ASN A 280 -16.55 -10.02 8.47
CA ASN A 280 -17.10 -8.83 7.83
C ASN A 280 -17.96 -9.17 6.60
N GLY A 281 -17.87 -10.41 6.10
CA GLY A 281 -18.52 -10.85 4.88
C GLY A 281 -17.63 -10.73 3.64
N ASP A 282 -16.32 -10.57 3.81
CA ASP A 282 -15.35 -10.48 2.73
C ASP A 282 -14.80 -11.85 2.36
N GLY A 283 -14.46 -12.01 1.07
CA GLY A 283 -13.76 -13.19 0.60
C GLY A 283 -12.29 -13.22 1.04
N PRO A 284 -11.58 -14.33 0.82
CA PRO A 284 -10.16 -14.45 1.17
C PRO A 284 -9.31 -13.45 0.35
N ALA A 285 -8.60 -12.56 1.04
CA ALA A 285 -7.72 -11.56 0.43
C ALA A 285 -6.36 -12.17 0.05
N ARG A 286 -6.13 -12.38 -1.24
CA ARG A 286 -4.89 -12.91 -1.79
C ARG A 286 -4.50 -12.14 -3.04
N TYR A 287 -3.27 -11.67 -3.11
CA TYR A 287 -2.78 -10.89 -4.25
C TYR A 287 -1.46 -11.44 -4.76
N ASN A 288 -1.32 -11.52 -6.08
CA ASN A 288 -0.02 -11.56 -6.73
C ASN A 288 0.54 -10.14 -6.76
N ILE A 289 1.83 -9.99 -6.47
CA ILE A 289 2.56 -8.77 -6.77
C ILE A 289 3.19 -8.94 -8.13
N ILE A 290 2.87 -8.02 -9.04
CA ILE A 290 3.34 -8.06 -10.43
C ILE A 290 4.18 -6.83 -10.75
N HIS A 291 5.15 -7.02 -11.65
CA HIS A 291 6.05 -5.98 -12.13
C HIS A 291 5.96 -5.87 -13.64
N TYR A 292 5.79 -4.66 -14.18
CA TYR A 292 5.80 -4.43 -15.62
C TYR A 292 7.21 -4.15 -16.10
N LYS A 293 7.81 -5.10 -16.83
CA LYS A 293 9.20 -4.99 -17.27
C LYS A 293 9.37 -5.33 -18.73
N ARG A 294 10.41 -4.74 -19.32
CA ARG A 294 10.93 -5.11 -20.63
C ARG A 294 11.75 -6.40 -20.51
N THR A 295 11.32 -7.46 -21.19
CA THR A 295 12.02 -8.77 -21.17
C THR A 295 12.87 -9.02 -22.41
N SER A 296 12.63 -8.27 -23.48
CA SER A 296 13.52 -8.20 -24.65
C SER A 296 13.47 -6.80 -25.27
N ASP A 297 14.24 -6.54 -26.33
CA ASP A 297 14.31 -5.21 -26.94
C ASP A 297 12.95 -4.64 -27.38
N THR A 298 11.93 -5.45 -27.59
CA THR A 298 10.61 -4.95 -28.01
C THR A 298 9.47 -5.48 -27.17
N VAL A 299 9.73 -6.43 -26.27
CA VAL A 299 8.68 -7.11 -25.51
C VAL A 299 8.62 -6.57 -24.08
N TYR A 300 7.42 -6.14 -23.70
CA TYR A 300 7.07 -5.71 -22.35
C TYR A 300 5.98 -6.63 -21.82
N GLU A 301 6.14 -7.09 -20.59
CA GLU A 301 5.18 -7.99 -19.97
C GLU A 301 5.06 -7.77 -18.46
N TRP A 302 3.91 -8.18 -17.94
CA TRP A 302 3.67 -8.27 -16.51
C TRP A 302 4.20 -9.60 -16.01
N VAL A 303 5.14 -9.55 -15.07
CA VAL A 303 5.70 -10.74 -14.43
C VAL A 303 5.30 -10.78 -12.96
N LYS A 304 4.98 -11.95 -12.42
CA LYS A 304 4.83 -12.13 -10.97
C LYS A 304 6.20 -12.00 -10.31
N VAL A 305 6.31 -11.15 -9.30
CA VAL A 305 7.53 -10.91 -8.52
C VAL A 305 7.34 -11.18 -7.02
N GLY A 306 6.14 -11.52 -6.60
CA GLY A 306 5.84 -11.85 -5.21
C GLY A 306 4.36 -12.08 -4.97
N GLU A 307 3.96 -12.15 -3.71
CA GLU A 307 2.59 -12.37 -3.30
C GLU A 307 2.30 -11.76 -1.94
N TYR A 308 1.01 -11.53 -1.69
CA TYR A 308 0.48 -11.09 -0.42
C TYR A 308 -0.64 -12.03 0.02
N ILE A 309 -0.41 -12.74 1.11
CA ILE A 309 -1.31 -13.77 1.64
C ILE A 309 -1.37 -13.61 3.15
N ASP A 310 -2.59 -13.58 3.72
CA ASP A 310 -2.85 -13.57 5.16
C ASP A 310 -2.09 -12.49 5.96
N GLY A 311 -1.86 -11.33 5.34
CA GLY A 311 -1.17 -10.20 5.98
C GLY A 311 0.34 -10.15 5.74
N GLU A 312 0.91 -11.15 5.08
CA GLU A 312 2.34 -11.25 4.81
C GLU A 312 2.66 -10.93 3.35
N LEU A 313 3.62 -10.03 3.15
CA LEU A 313 4.15 -9.65 1.84
C LEU A 313 5.48 -10.36 1.60
N ASP A 314 5.53 -11.22 0.58
CA ASP A 314 6.75 -11.83 0.08
C ASP A 314 7.12 -11.29 -1.30
N LEU A 315 8.37 -10.89 -1.48
CA LEU A 315 8.87 -10.24 -2.69
C LEU A 315 10.23 -10.78 -3.10
N ASN A 316 10.32 -11.21 -4.36
CA ASN A 316 11.57 -11.53 -5.00
C ASN A 316 12.22 -10.27 -5.58
N MET A 317 13.06 -9.63 -4.77
CA MET A 317 13.76 -8.40 -5.16
C MET A 317 14.71 -8.57 -6.35
N SER A 318 15.18 -9.78 -6.70
CA SER A 318 16.06 -9.97 -7.86
C SER A 318 15.32 -9.90 -9.20
N GLU A 319 14.00 -10.12 -9.19
CA GLU A 319 13.16 -10.04 -10.39
C GLU A 319 12.66 -8.62 -10.69
N ILE A 320 12.79 -7.72 -9.72
CA ILE A 320 12.34 -6.33 -9.80
C ILE A 320 13.47 -5.47 -10.37
N ARG A 321 13.16 -4.75 -11.44
CA ARG A 321 14.09 -3.80 -12.08
C ARG A 321 13.43 -2.43 -12.15
N PHE A 322 13.99 -1.47 -11.44
CA PHE A 322 13.56 -0.09 -11.52
C PHE A 322 14.23 0.60 -12.74
N SER A 323 13.58 1.64 -13.25
CA SER A 323 13.93 2.26 -14.54
C SER A 323 15.41 2.67 -14.66
N ASN A 324 15.95 2.56 -15.89
CA ASN A 324 17.35 2.81 -16.28
C ASN A 324 18.40 1.79 -15.77
N GLY A 325 17.99 0.54 -15.50
CA GLY A 325 18.93 -0.53 -15.12
C GLY A 325 19.57 -0.33 -13.74
N GLN A 326 19.04 0.60 -12.95
CA GLN A 326 19.47 0.77 -11.57
C GLN A 326 19.06 -0.46 -10.77
N SER A 327 20.05 -1.17 -10.23
CA SER A 327 19.83 -2.32 -9.33
C SER A 327 19.46 -1.90 -7.91
N GLY A 328 19.25 -0.61 -7.67
CA GLY A 328 18.86 -0.04 -6.39
C GLY A 328 17.38 0.36 -6.40
N VAL A 329 16.70 0.07 -5.29
CA VAL A 329 15.38 0.61 -4.99
C VAL A 329 15.45 2.14 -5.00
N PRO A 330 14.65 2.85 -5.82
CA PRO A 330 14.70 4.31 -5.87
C PRO A 330 14.26 4.90 -4.54
N GLU A 331 14.84 6.01 -4.11
CA GLU A 331 14.41 6.70 -2.89
C GLU A 331 13.35 7.76 -3.21
N SER A 332 12.30 7.79 -2.41
CA SER A 332 11.27 8.84 -2.44
C SER A 332 11.01 9.25 -1.00
N VAL A 333 11.91 10.10 -0.49
CA VAL A 333 11.87 10.73 0.83
C VAL A 333 11.78 12.24 0.64
N CYS A 334 11.12 12.95 1.54
CA CYS A 334 11.00 14.40 1.42
C CYS A 334 12.33 15.11 1.72
N SER A 335 13.05 14.62 2.73
CA SER A 335 14.31 15.18 3.20
C SER A 335 15.31 14.06 3.41
N LEU A 336 16.54 14.26 2.95
CA LEU A 336 17.63 13.33 3.22
C LEU A 336 17.98 13.32 4.73
N PRO A 337 18.57 12.23 5.24
CA PRO A 337 19.13 12.23 6.58
C PRO A 337 20.13 13.39 6.75
N CYS A 338 20.05 14.11 7.87
CA CYS A 338 21.01 15.18 8.16
C CYS A 338 22.40 14.62 8.41
N GLU A 339 23.42 15.41 8.08
CA GLU A 339 24.80 15.01 8.28
C GLU A 339 25.20 15.07 9.75
N LEU A 340 26.36 14.51 10.07
CA LEU A 340 26.94 14.58 11.42
C LEU A 340 27.20 16.05 11.78
N GLY A 341 26.77 16.47 12.98
CA GLY A 341 26.83 17.87 13.42
C GLY A 341 25.59 18.70 13.09
N GLU A 342 24.63 18.14 12.33
CA GLU A 342 23.36 18.77 12.02
C GLU A 342 22.19 18.18 12.83
N ALA A 343 21.20 19.02 13.13
CA ALA A 343 19.94 18.61 13.74
C ALA A 343 18.76 18.78 12.79
N LYS A 344 17.72 17.97 13.02
CA LYS A 344 16.46 18.03 12.29
C LYS A 344 15.54 19.09 12.88
N LYS A 345 15.00 19.95 12.03
CA LYS A 345 13.86 20.82 12.33
C LYS A 345 12.71 20.44 11.42
N TYR A 346 11.66 19.82 11.96
CA TYR A 346 10.49 19.44 11.18
C TYR A 346 9.79 20.66 10.60
N VAL A 347 9.32 20.50 9.35
CA VAL A 347 8.50 21.50 8.68
C VAL A 347 7.11 21.49 9.33
N GLU A 348 6.59 22.68 9.65
CA GLU A 348 5.24 22.78 10.21
C GLU A 348 4.22 22.26 9.20
N ARG A 349 3.31 21.40 9.65
CA ARG A 349 2.25 20.72 8.86
C ARG A 349 2.71 19.59 7.94
N GLU A 350 4.00 19.26 7.87
CA GLU A 350 4.52 18.13 7.11
C GLU A 350 5.32 17.16 8.00
N SER A 351 4.75 16.00 8.32
CA SER A 351 5.33 15.08 9.32
C SER A 351 6.58 14.33 8.85
N CYS A 352 6.83 14.26 7.54
CA CYS A 352 7.96 13.54 6.94
C CYS A 352 9.07 14.43 6.39
N CYS A 353 8.92 15.75 6.46
CA CYS A 353 9.85 16.73 5.92
C CYS A 353 10.56 17.48 7.05
N TRP A 354 11.86 17.66 6.91
CA TRP A 354 12.67 18.40 7.89
C TRP A 354 13.77 19.21 7.19
N HIS A 355 14.16 20.31 7.83
CA HIS A 355 15.37 21.03 7.51
C HIS A 355 16.51 20.54 8.38
N CYS A 356 17.70 20.42 7.79
CA CYS A 356 18.93 20.21 8.53
C CYS A 356 19.54 21.57 8.85
N PHE A 357 20.00 21.74 10.08
CA PHE A 357 20.70 22.93 10.52
C PHE A 357 21.89 22.56 11.39
N ASN A 358 23.00 23.27 11.21
CA ASN A 358 24.20 23.04 11.99
C ASN A 358 23.99 23.37 13.46
N CYS A 359 24.45 22.47 14.33
CA CYS A 359 24.57 22.77 15.75
C CYS A 359 25.68 23.81 15.98
N SER A 360 25.46 24.70 16.93
CA SER A 360 26.48 25.69 17.30
C SER A 360 27.68 25.00 17.96
N GLN A 361 28.79 25.73 18.10
CA GLN A 361 30.05 25.18 18.61
C GLN A 361 29.97 24.59 20.03
N TYR A 362 28.90 24.85 20.79
CA TYR A 362 28.66 24.37 22.15
C TYR A 362 27.53 23.33 22.22
N GLN A 363 27.05 22.84 21.07
CA GLN A 363 25.90 21.94 21.00
C GLN A 363 26.27 20.59 20.40
N VAL A 364 25.62 19.52 20.88
CA VAL A 364 25.73 18.15 20.39
C VAL A 364 24.40 17.66 19.81
N THR A 365 24.43 16.69 18.90
CA THR A 365 23.33 16.31 17.99
C THR A 365 22.34 15.26 18.51
N GLY A 366 22.42 14.82 19.78
CA GLY A 366 21.71 13.62 20.27
C GLY A 366 20.19 13.55 20.01
N LEU A 367 19.41 14.57 20.40
CA LEU A 367 17.94 14.65 20.19
C LEU A 367 17.54 15.98 19.51
N GLY A 368 18.49 16.58 18.78
CA GLY A 368 18.52 18.00 18.43
C GLY A 368 19.76 18.67 19.03
N CYS A 369 19.99 19.94 18.68
CA CYS A 369 21.16 20.67 19.19
C CYS A 369 21.00 21.04 20.67
N ALA A 370 21.64 20.29 21.55
CA ALA A 370 21.61 20.50 23.00
C ALA A 370 22.96 21.02 23.51
N VAL A 371 22.94 22.02 24.41
CA VAL A 371 24.14 22.49 25.11
C VAL A 371 24.35 21.61 26.34
N LEU A 372 25.56 21.07 26.49
CA LEU A 372 25.95 20.37 27.72
C LEU A 372 26.50 21.37 28.73
N PHE A 373 26.12 21.24 30.00
CA PHE A 373 26.61 22.06 31.10
C PHE A 373 27.43 21.20 32.05
N ASP A 374 28.52 21.77 32.55
CA ASP A 374 29.33 21.16 33.60
C ASP A 374 28.63 21.32 34.96
N GLU A 375 28.26 20.20 35.61
CA GLU A 375 27.59 20.18 36.93
C GLU A 375 28.38 20.89 38.04
N SER A 376 29.69 21.11 37.84
CA SER A 376 30.56 21.75 38.84
C SER A 376 30.61 23.29 38.76
N ASN A 377 30.26 23.91 37.63
CA ASN A 377 30.47 25.35 37.42
C ASN A 377 29.36 26.07 36.62
N ASP A 378 28.27 25.40 36.22
CA ASP A 378 27.20 25.99 35.37
C ASP A 378 27.72 26.62 34.05
N LEU A 379 28.95 26.30 33.66
CA LEU A 379 29.56 26.79 32.43
C LEU A 379 29.20 25.86 31.26
N PRO A 380 28.92 26.42 30.06
CA PRO A 380 28.68 25.62 28.87
C PRO A 380 29.94 24.85 28.50
N PHE A 381 29.83 23.53 28.46
CA PHE A 381 30.89 22.63 28.02
C PHE A 381 31.13 22.84 26.52
N LYS A 382 32.40 22.94 26.10
CA LYS A 382 32.77 22.99 24.69
C LYS A 382 33.02 21.56 24.21
N PRO A 383 32.11 20.96 23.39
CA PRO A 383 32.28 19.61 22.90
C PRO A 383 33.51 19.49 22.02
N THR A 384 34.23 18.38 22.16
CA THR A 384 35.29 17.97 21.24
C THR A 384 34.71 17.51 19.91
N GLU A 385 35.55 17.34 18.88
CA GLU A 385 35.10 16.80 17.59
C GLU A 385 34.49 15.38 17.73
N GLU A 386 35.01 14.56 18.64
CA GLU A 386 34.43 13.23 18.96
C GLU A 386 33.06 13.31 19.64
N ASP A 387 32.84 14.32 20.49
CA ASP A 387 31.53 14.55 21.15
C ASP A 387 30.47 15.03 20.15
N ARG A 388 30.88 15.75 19.10
CA ARG A 388 30.02 16.14 17.98
C ARG A 388 29.68 14.97 17.06
N LEU A 389 30.57 13.98 16.97
CA LEU A 389 30.43 12.76 16.17
C LEU A 389 29.56 11.68 16.85
N SER A 390 29.60 11.59 18.18
CA SER A 390 29.05 10.43 18.91
C SER A 390 27.58 10.51 19.30
N GLY A 391 26.91 11.66 19.12
CA GLY A 391 25.48 11.83 19.39
C GLY A 391 25.06 11.18 20.71
N CYS A 392 25.49 11.74 21.85
CA CYS A 392 25.39 11.12 23.19
C CYS A 392 24.18 10.18 23.37
N GLN A 393 24.44 8.88 23.27
CA GLN A 393 23.51 7.84 23.71
C GLN A 393 23.54 7.81 25.23
N ARG A 394 22.37 7.80 25.88
CA ARG A 394 22.25 7.72 27.35
C ARG A 394 23.07 6.53 27.87
N LEU A 395 24.21 6.79 28.52
CA LEU A 395 24.86 5.85 29.42
C LEU A 395 23.97 5.74 30.66
N ILE A 396 23.01 4.80 30.62
CA ILE A 396 22.42 4.23 31.83
C ILE A 396 23.43 3.20 32.31
N ASP A 397 24.42 3.65 33.08
CA ASP A 397 25.08 2.95 34.20
C ASP A 397 26.33 3.75 34.64
N PRO A 398 26.68 3.72 35.94
CA PRO A 398 27.55 4.72 36.55
C PRO A 398 28.99 4.50 36.09
N LEU A 399 29.55 5.47 35.36
CA LEU A 399 30.98 5.46 35.09
C LEU A 399 31.74 5.50 36.43
N PRO A 400 32.77 4.65 36.61
CA PRO A 400 33.46 4.52 37.88
C PRO A 400 34.20 5.82 38.19
N CYS A 401 34.09 6.24 39.45
CA CYS A 401 34.83 7.35 40.03
C CYS A 401 36.30 7.35 39.56
N LEU A 402 36.65 8.27 38.66
CA LEU A 402 38.05 8.64 38.46
C LEU A 402 38.45 9.60 39.59
N LYS A 403 38.96 8.98 40.66
CA LYS A 403 39.62 9.64 41.79
C LYS A 403 40.74 10.57 41.29
N TRP A 404 40.63 11.85 41.62
CA TRP A 404 41.79 12.74 41.78
C TRP A 404 41.68 13.41 43.15
N GLY A 405 42.74 13.24 43.95
CA GLY A 405 42.76 13.51 45.38
C GLY A 405 42.83 14.99 45.74
N CYS A 406 42.41 15.29 46.98
CA CYS A 406 42.57 16.59 47.63
C CYS A 406 44.04 17.01 47.62
N ILE A 407 44.34 18.18 47.05
CA ILE A 407 45.54 18.94 47.37
C ILE A 407 45.09 20.19 48.11
N ASP A 408 45.41 20.19 49.40
CA ASP A 408 45.20 21.28 50.34
C ASP A 408 46.24 22.38 50.08
N ARG A 409 45.82 23.63 49.85
CA ARG A 409 46.68 24.82 49.97
C ARG A 409 45.91 26.07 50.43
N ARG A 410 45.99 26.23 51.76
CA ARG A 410 45.92 27.43 52.63
C ARG A 410 44.62 28.20 52.76
#